data_AF-A0A931SGF3-F1
#
_entry.id   AF-A0A931SGF3-F1
#
_cell.length_a   1.000
_cell.length_b   1.000
_cell.length_c   1.000
_cell.angle_alpha   90.00
_cell.angle_beta   90.00
_cell.angle_gamma   90.00
#
_symmetry.space_group_name_H-M   'P 1'
#
loop_
_entity.id
_entity.type
_entity.pdbx_description
1 polymer ?
#
loop_
_entity_poly.entity_id
_entity_poly.type
_entity_poly.pdbx_seq_one_letter_code
_entity_poly.pdbx_strand_id
1 'polypeptide(L)'
;MDREEHIHNIGSVQSREIIEEMRGSYLDYAMSVIVARALPDVRDGLKPVHRRILYAMYEDGLTHAAKFRKSATVVGSTLGRYHPHGDVAVYDALVRMAQDFSMRYPLVQGQGNFGSIDGDPPAAMRYSEARMSRVGESMLEDIEKGTVDFTENYDGSRKEPTVLPSPLPQLLLNGTLGIAVGMATSIPPNNLGELVDALVYLIGNPKATTEDLFQFVKGPDFPTGGIIYNKAEILAAYSQGKGPIAMRGKADIVEDEKTKKFQIIITEIPFQVNKSSLVEQFAQLVQDKKVEGVRDIRDESDKDGLRVVFDMQKDAHPQKVLNRLYKFSDLQKTFHVNLLALVDGIQPKVLSLADILGHFVDHRRRIIVRRAQFELAKAKEREHILEGLHKCLGNIDEVIKIIKNSANREDAQQNLMKRFRLSEI
;
A
#
# COMPACT_ATOMS: atom_id res chain seq x y z
N MET A 1 25.94 33.34 -48.03
CA MET A 1 24.70 34.15 -48.17
C MET A 1 23.87 33.84 -46.96
N ASP A 2 24.19 34.61 -45.93
CA ASP A 2 23.71 34.51 -44.57
C ASP A 2 22.20 34.69 -44.50
N ARG A 3 21.53 33.77 -43.81
CA ARG A 3 20.27 34.06 -43.12
C ARG A 3 20.59 34.13 -41.64
N GLU A 4 21.21 35.24 -41.23
CA GLU A 4 21.06 35.69 -39.85
C GLU A 4 19.59 36.07 -39.67
N GLU A 5 18.80 35.14 -39.12
CA GLU A 5 17.48 35.47 -38.61
C GLU A 5 17.65 36.40 -37.42
N HIS A 6 17.26 37.65 -37.61
CA HIS A 6 17.07 38.64 -36.56
C HIS A 6 16.02 38.15 -35.55
N ILE A 7 16.45 37.36 -34.57
CA ILE A 7 15.68 37.14 -33.34
C ILE A 7 15.84 38.40 -32.50
N HIS A 8 14.89 39.32 -32.65
CA HIS A 8 14.75 40.51 -31.83
C HIS A 8 14.75 40.13 -30.34
N ASN A 9 15.57 40.85 -29.56
CA ASN A 9 15.75 40.74 -28.10
C ASN A 9 14.46 40.52 -27.30
N ILE A 10 14.13 39.27 -26.99
CA ILE A 10 13.22 38.90 -25.89
C ILE A 10 14.09 38.23 -24.81
N GLY A 11 14.72 39.04 -23.95
CA GLY A 11 15.57 38.56 -22.85
C GLY A 11 16.88 37.89 -23.29
N SER A 12 17.53 37.19 -22.35
CA SER A 12 18.73 36.38 -22.63
C SER A 12 18.32 35.02 -23.18
N VAL A 13 18.34 34.86 -24.50
CA VAL A 13 18.09 33.57 -25.16
C VAL A 13 19.37 32.72 -25.09
N GLN A 14 19.28 31.55 -24.45
CA GLN A 14 20.36 30.56 -24.44
C GLN A 14 20.03 29.46 -25.47
N SER A 15 20.90 29.27 -26.46
CA SER A 15 20.80 28.15 -27.39
C SER A 15 21.03 26.84 -26.64
N ARG A 16 20.21 25.81 -26.89
CA ARG A 16 20.34 24.48 -26.30
C ARG A 16 20.19 23.42 -27.38
N GLU A 17 21.13 22.49 -27.42
CA GLU A 17 21.11 21.33 -28.31
C GLU A 17 19.86 20.48 -28.01
N ILE A 18 19.09 20.14 -29.05
CA ILE A 18 17.85 19.35 -28.89
C ILE A 18 18.13 17.97 -28.25
N ILE A 19 19.27 17.36 -28.56
CA ILE A 19 19.67 16.07 -28.02
C ILE A 19 19.93 16.17 -26.51
N GLU A 20 20.59 17.25 -26.07
CA GLU A 20 20.88 17.49 -24.66
C GLU A 20 19.61 17.81 -23.86
N GLU A 21 18.75 18.67 -24.42
CA GLU A 21 17.45 19.01 -23.83
C GLU A 21 16.58 17.75 -23.67
N MET A 22 16.41 16.97 -24.75
CA MET A 22 15.60 15.75 -24.73
C MET A 22 16.16 14.73 -23.75
N ARG A 23 17.48 14.55 -23.69
CA ARG A 23 18.11 13.61 -22.74
C ARG A 23 17.91 14.06 -21.30
N GLY A 24 18.14 15.33 -20.99
CA GLY A 24 17.96 15.88 -19.64
C GLY A 24 16.51 15.77 -19.17
N SER A 25 15.59 16.36 -19.93
CA SER A 25 14.16 16.38 -19.60
C SER A 25 13.55 14.97 -19.53
N TYR A 26 13.96 14.04 -20.40
CA TYR A 26 13.51 12.65 -20.32
C TYR A 26 14.03 11.93 -19.08
N LEU A 27 15.31 12.11 -18.72
CA LEU A 27 15.88 11.48 -17.52
C LEU A 27 15.26 12.02 -16.23
N ASP A 28 15.06 13.33 -16.12
CA ASP A 28 14.44 13.96 -14.95
C ASP A 28 13.00 13.45 -14.75
N TYR A 29 12.22 13.40 -15.85
CA TYR A 29 10.88 12.83 -15.82
C TYR A 29 10.89 11.33 -15.46
N ALA A 30 11.76 10.55 -16.10
CA ALA A 30 11.84 9.11 -15.87
C ALA A 30 12.20 8.80 -14.40
N MET A 31 13.22 9.47 -13.85
CA MET A 31 13.63 9.30 -12.46
C MET A 31 12.54 9.70 -11.49
N SER A 32 11.87 10.84 -11.72
CA SER A 32 10.74 11.29 -10.90
C SER A 32 9.61 10.25 -10.88
N VAL A 33 9.25 9.70 -12.03
CA VAL A 33 8.18 8.69 -12.13
C VAL A 33 8.58 7.37 -11.46
N ILE A 34 9.81 6.92 -11.64
CA ILE A 34 10.32 5.67 -11.06
C ILE A 34 10.37 5.75 -9.54
N VAL A 35 11.01 6.80 -9.01
CA VAL A 35 11.34 6.92 -7.58
C VAL A 35 10.19 7.51 -6.77
N ALA A 36 9.50 8.51 -7.31
CA ALA A 36 8.57 9.34 -6.54
C ALA A 36 7.09 9.15 -6.93
N ARG A 37 6.75 8.16 -7.77
CA ARG A 37 5.36 7.96 -8.21
C ARG A 37 4.93 6.51 -8.33
N ALA A 38 5.52 5.77 -9.25
CA ALA A 38 4.91 4.57 -9.80
C ALA A 38 5.26 3.29 -9.03
N LEU A 39 6.44 3.22 -8.41
CA LEU A 39 6.95 2.02 -7.75
C LEU A 39 6.82 2.11 -6.23
N PRO A 40 6.57 0.98 -5.55
CA PRO A 40 6.57 0.90 -4.09
C PRO A 40 8.00 0.91 -3.53
N ASP A 41 8.17 1.35 -2.29
CA ASP A 41 9.36 1.03 -1.51
C ASP A 41 9.26 -0.41 -0.97
N VAL A 42 10.37 -1.17 -1.02
CA VAL A 42 10.37 -2.57 -0.57
C VAL A 42 10.05 -2.73 0.92
N ARG A 43 10.35 -1.70 1.73
CA ARG A 43 10.29 -1.75 3.20
C ARG A 43 8.87 -1.65 3.75
N ASP A 44 8.06 -0.73 3.22
CA ASP A 44 6.68 -0.50 3.65
C ASP A 44 5.64 -0.82 2.57
N GLY A 45 6.08 -1.16 1.36
CA GLY A 45 5.22 -1.50 0.24
C GLY A 45 4.39 -0.36 -0.34
N LEU A 46 4.63 0.88 0.07
CA LEU A 46 3.82 2.03 -0.32
C LEU A 46 4.50 2.86 -1.42
N LYS A 47 3.66 3.38 -2.30
CA LYS A 47 4.00 4.49 -3.18
C LYS A 47 3.87 5.80 -2.42
N PRO A 48 4.50 6.90 -2.86
CA PRO A 48 4.45 8.17 -2.14
C PRO A 48 3.03 8.68 -1.86
N VAL A 49 2.09 8.55 -2.81
CA VAL A 49 0.70 8.98 -2.59
C VAL A 49 0.03 8.22 -1.44
N HIS A 50 0.19 6.89 -1.36
CA HIS A 50 -0.40 6.08 -0.28
C HIS A 50 0.19 6.46 1.08
N ARG A 51 1.52 6.62 1.13
CA ARG A 51 2.24 7.01 2.36
C ARG A 51 1.79 8.37 2.87
N ARG A 52 1.68 9.35 1.97
CA ARG A 52 1.25 10.72 2.29
C ARG A 52 -0.21 10.78 2.75
N ILE A 53 -1.09 9.96 2.17
CA ILE A 53 -2.48 9.86 2.63
C ILE A 53 -2.52 9.34 4.07
N LEU A 54 -1.87 8.20 4.36
CA LEU A 54 -1.85 7.64 5.72
C LEU A 54 -1.22 8.60 6.73
N TYR A 55 -0.12 9.27 6.36
CA TYR A 55 0.54 10.23 7.24
C TYR A 55 -0.32 11.48 7.48
N ALA A 56 -1.00 12.01 6.47
CA ALA A 56 -1.95 13.12 6.65
C ALA A 56 -3.13 12.72 7.55
N MET A 57 -3.66 11.50 7.39
CA MET A 57 -4.72 10.96 8.24
C MET A 57 -4.26 10.78 9.69
N TYR A 58 -3.01 10.36 9.90
CA TYR A 58 -2.38 10.27 11.22
C TYR A 58 -2.30 11.63 11.91
N GLU A 59 -1.76 12.65 11.23
CA GLU A 59 -1.69 14.01 11.78
C GLU A 59 -3.07 14.60 12.09
N ASP A 60 -4.08 14.27 11.28
CA ASP A 60 -5.46 14.72 11.46
C ASP A 60 -6.21 13.97 12.57
N GLY A 61 -5.56 12.99 13.21
CA GLY A 61 -6.12 12.16 14.28
C GLY A 61 -7.18 11.16 13.80
N LEU A 62 -7.15 10.78 12.52
CA LEU A 62 -8.13 9.87 11.90
C LEU A 62 -7.77 8.39 12.12
N THR A 63 -7.61 8.01 13.37
CA THR A 63 -7.38 6.62 13.81
C THR A 63 -8.59 5.72 13.48
N HIS A 64 -8.41 4.41 13.60
CA HIS A 64 -9.47 3.43 13.38
C HIS A 64 -10.67 3.59 14.33
N ALA A 65 -10.47 4.23 15.48
CA ALA A 65 -11.50 4.51 16.47
C ALA A 65 -12.14 5.90 16.28
N ALA A 66 -11.53 6.79 15.49
CA ALA A 66 -12.04 8.13 15.24
C ALA A 66 -13.37 8.09 14.47
N LYS A 67 -14.14 9.18 14.56
CA LYS A 67 -15.30 9.37 13.67
C LYS A 67 -14.82 9.50 12.23
N PHE A 68 -15.62 8.99 11.29
CA PHE A 68 -15.39 9.24 9.87
C PHE A 68 -15.35 10.75 9.59
N ARG A 69 -14.47 11.15 8.67
CA ARG A 69 -14.34 12.54 8.22
C ARG A 69 -14.48 12.60 6.71
N LYS A 70 -15.06 13.68 6.19
CA LYS A 70 -15.23 13.88 4.74
C LYS A 70 -13.94 13.60 3.98
N SER A 71 -14.01 12.79 2.93
CA SER A 71 -12.85 12.43 2.13
C SER A 71 -12.19 13.67 1.53
N ALA A 72 -12.97 14.70 1.17
CA ALA A 72 -12.46 15.99 0.73
C ALA A 72 -11.50 16.64 1.74
N THR A 73 -11.72 16.46 3.05
CA THR A 73 -10.79 16.97 4.08
C THR A 73 -9.47 16.20 4.06
N VAL A 74 -9.52 14.87 3.97
CA VAL A 74 -8.32 14.03 3.87
C VAL A 74 -7.51 14.39 2.63
N VAL A 75 -8.18 14.47 1.48
CA VAL A 75 -7.55 14.86 0.20
C VAL A 75 -6.94 16.26 0.32
N GLY A 76 -7.68 17.24 0.84
CA GLY A 76 -7.17 18.60 1.05
C GLY A 76 -5.94 18.66 1.97
N SER A 77 -5.95 17.93 3.08
CA SER A 77 -4.79 17.81 3.99
C SER A 77 -3.59 17.18 3.29
N THR A 78 -3.80 16.11 2.52
CA THR A 78 -2.72 15.45 1.78
C THR A 78 -2.11 16.37 0.71
N LEU A 79 -2.95 17.06 -0.06
CA LEU A 79 -2.51 17.99 -1.09
C LEU A 79 -1.71 19.16 -0.51
N GLY A 80 -2.33 19.88 0.44
CA GLY A 80 -1.77 21.11 0.98
C GLY A 80 -0.53 20.91 1.85
N ARG A 81 -0.28 19.69 2.34
CA ARG A 81 0.89 19.40 3.18
C ARG A 81 1.98 18.61 2.47
N TYR A 82 1.62 17.68 1.58
CA TYR A 82 2.55 16.64 1.14
C TYR A 82 2.54 16.33 -0.36
N HIS A 83 1.41 16.42 -1.04
CA HIS A 83 1.25 15.86 -2.39
C HIS A 83 0.89 16.94 -3.44
N PRO A 84 1.87 17.52 -4.16
CA PRO A 84 1.65 18.64 -5.08
C PRO A 84 1.13 18.18 -6.46
N HIS A 85 0.05 17.38 -6.47
CA HIS A 85 -0.58 16.84 -7.68
C HIS A 85 -2.11 17.04 -7.64
N GLY A 86 -2.84 16.53 -8.63
CA GLY A 86 -4.29 16.67 -8.69
C GLY A 86 -5.01 15.94 -7.54
N ASP A 87 -6.10 16.53 -7.08
CA ASP A 87 -7.00 15.98 -6.06
C ASP A 87 -7.60 14.63 -6.46
N VAL A 88 -7.96 14.47 -7.73
CA VAL A 88 -8.46 13.21 -8.30
C VAL A 88 -7.50 12.05 -8.04
N ALA A 89 -6.20 12.24 -8.28
CA ALA A 89 -5.21 11.18 -8.09
C ALA A 89 -5.09 10.75 -6.62
N VAL A 90 -5.20 11.70 -5.69
CA VAL A 90 -5.18 11.43 -4.25
C VAL A 90 -6.47 10.73 -3.82
N TYR A 91 -7.62 11.18 -4.33
CA TYR A 91 -8.91 10.59 -4.01
C TYR A 91 -9.04 9.16 -4.56
N ASP A 92 -8.61 8.91 -5.79
CA ASP A 92 -8.62 7.56 -6.38
C ASP A 92 -7.72 6.59 -5.59
N ALA A 93 -6.55 7.07 -5.15
CA ALA A 93 -5.67 6.31 -4.26
C ALA A 93 -6.32 6.02 -2.90
N LEU A 94 -6.98 7.01 -2.29
CA LEU A 94 -7.76 6.86 -1.05
C LEU A 94 -8.88 5.82 -1.22
N VAL A 95 -9.64 5.92 -2.31
CA VAL A 95 -10.75 5.01 -2.62
C VAL A 95 -10.24 3.59 -2.78
N ARG A 96 -9.18 3.39 -3.56
CA ARG A 96 -8.58 2.06 -3.75
C ARG A 96 -8.08 1.45 -2.44
N MET A 97 -7.57 2.26 -1.52
CA MET A 97 -7.15 1.81 -0.19
C MET A 97 -8.30 1.38 0.73
N ALA A 98 -9.55 1.71 0.38
CA ALA A 98 -10.75 1.37 1.12
C ALA A 98 -11.55 0.20 0.52
N GLN A 99 -11.28 -0.17 -0.73
CA GLN A 99 -11.96 -1.25 -1.45
C GLN A 99 -11.40 -2.62 -1.06
N ASP A 100 -12.24 -3.48 -0.48
CA ASP A 100 -11.89 -4.84 -0.07
C ASP A 100 -11.68 -5.80 -1.25
N PHE A 101 -12.30 -5.55 -2.40
CA PHE A 101 -12.04 -6.28 -3.65
C PHE A 101 -10.73 -5.84 -4.35
N SER A 102 -10.16 -4.69 -3.96
CA SER A 102 -8.90 -4.16 -4.52
C SER A 102 -7.68 -4.40 -3.64
N MET A 103 -7.87 -4.35 -2.31
CA MET A 103 -6.84 -4.60 -1.31
C MET A 103 -7.28 -5.72 -0.37
N ARG A 104 -6.45 -6.75 -0.24
CA ARG A 104 -6.71 -7.91 0.64
C ARG A 104 -6.92 -7.51 2.10
N TYR A 105 -6.22 -6.46 2.54
CA TYR A 105 -6.30 -5.85 3.85
C TYR A 105 -6.39 -4.32 3.69
N PRO A 106 -7.59 -3.74 3.52
CA PRO A 106 -7.76 -2.30 3.29
C PRO A 106 -7.06 -1.45 4.35
N LEU A 107 -6.34 -0.41 3.92
CA LEU A 107 -5.64 0.52 4.81
C LEU A 107 -6.57 1.65 5.29
N VAL A 108 -7.66 1.89 4.57
CA VAL A 108 -8.65 2.91 4.85
C VAL A 108 -10.00 2.24 5.07
N GLN A 109 -10.81 2.79 5.97
CA GLN A 109 -12.23 2.48 6.07
C GLN A 109 -13.01 3.62 5.43
N GLY A 110 -13.83 3.30 4.43
CA GLY A 110 -14.73 4.24 3.78
C GLY A 110 -16.16 4.14 4.31
N GLN A 111 -16.86 5.27 4.36
CA GLN A 111 -18.30 5.36 4.58
C GLN A 111 -18.97 6.06 3.40
N GLY A 112 -20.00 5.43 2.83
CA GLY A 112 -20.66 5.84 1.60
C GLY A 112 -20.29 4.94 0.42
N ASN A 113 -20.54 5.39 -0.81
CA ASN A 113 -20.20 4.64 -2.01
C ASN A 113 -18.71 4.86 -2.39
N PHE A 114 -17.91 3.80 -2.25
CA PHE A 114 -16.49 3.75 -2.63
C PHE A 114 -16.25 2.95 -3.93
N GLY A 115 -17.28 2.79 -4.74
CA GLY A 115 -17.29 1.97 -5.95
C GLY A 115 -17.61 0.51 -5.66
N SER A 116 -17.72 -0.27 -6.73
CA SER A 116 -18.13 -1.68 -6.68
C SER A 116 -17.23 -2.54 -7.56
N ILE A 117 -17.33 -3.86 -7.39
CA ILE A 117 -16.68 -4.85 -8.27
C ILE A 117 -17.25 -4.82 -9.71
N ASP A 118 -18.42 -4.21 -9.89
CA ASP A 118 -19.07 -3.91 -11.17
C ASP A 118 -18.39 -2.77 -11.93
N GLY A 119 -17.45 -2.08 -11.29
CA GLY A 119 -16.78 -0.89 -11.83
C GLY A 119 -17.63 0.36 -11.79
N ASP A 120 -18.68 0.38 -10.97
CA ASP A 120 -19.36 1.63 -10.68
C ASP A 120 -18.36 2.60 -10.04
N PRO A 121 -18.30 3.85 -10.51
CA PRO A 121 -17.39 4.82 -9.94
C PRO A 121 -17.75 5.12 -8.48
N PRO A 122 -16.76 5.45 -7.64
CA PRO A 122 -17.03 5.94 -6.30
C PRO A 122 -17.84 7.24 -6.35
N ALA A 123 -18.58 7.53 -5.27
CA ALA A 123 -19.17 8.86 -5.13
C ALA A 123 -18.08 9.93 -5.10
N ALA A 124 -18.39 11.17 -5.48
CA ALA A 124 -17.44 12.27 -5.35
C ALA A 124 -17.03 12.49 -3.88
N MET A 125 -15.78 12.92 -3.65
CA MET A 125 -15.16 13.07 -2.31
C MET A 125 -15.90 13.98 -1.31
N ARG A 126 -16.88 14.76 -1.78
CA ARG A 126 -17.78 15.58 -0.95
C ARG A 126 -18.86 14.77 -0.24
N TYR A 127 -19.18 13.58 -0.74
CA TYR A 127 -20.22 12.71 -0.19
C TYR A 127 -19.63 11.65 0.74
N SER A 128 -18.52 11.04 0.33
CA SER A 128 -17.84 9.98 1.06
C SER A 128 -17.10 10.50 2.29
N GLU A 129 -16.90 9.60 3.25
CA GLU A 129 -16.10 9.85 4.45
C GLU A 129 -15.09 8.72 4.64
N ALA A 130 -13.96 9.01 5.29
CA ALA A 130 -12.88 8.05 5.50
C ALA A 130 -12.24 8.22 6.88
N ARG A 131 -11.67 7.12 7.38
CA ARG A 131 -10.71 7.05 8.51
C ARG A 131 -9.74 5.90 8.25
N MET A 132 -8.64 5.80 9.00
CA MET A 132 -7.74 4.65 8.83
C MET A 132 -8.44 3.36 9.27
N SER A 133 -8.10 2.24 8.62
CA SER A 133 -8.44 0.93 9.17
C SER A 133 -7.47 0.61 10.32
N ARG A 134 -7.76 -0.45 11.11
CA ARG A 134 -6.79 -0.95 12.10
C ARG A 134 -5.44 -1.31 11.47
N VAL A 135 -5.48 -1.89 10.26
CA VAL A 135 -4.28 -2.25 9.49
C VAL A 135 -3.55 -0.97 9.04
N GLY A 136 -4.26 0.01 8.48
CA GLY A 136 -3.66 1.26 8.04
C GLY A 136 -3.03 2.07 9.17
N GLU A 137 -3.69 2.13 10.33
CA GLU A 137 -3.13 2.80 11.50
C GLU A 137 -1.87 2.09 12.01
N SER A 138 -1.86 0.76 12.04
CA SER A 138 -0.68 0.00 12.49
C SER A 138 0.56 0.30 11.66
N MET A 139 0.42 0.67 10.38
CA MET A 139 1.54 1.06 9.52
C MET A 139 2.38 2.22 10.09
N LEU A 140 1.77 3.07 10.93
CA LEU A 140 2.37 4.27 11.53
C LEU A 140 2.83 4.06 12.98
N GLU A 141 2.74 2.84 13.51
CA GLU A 141 3.12 2.54 14.90
C GLU A 141 4.57 2.96 15.20
N ASP A 142 4.78 3.67 16.31
CA ASP A 142 6.06 4.20 16.77
C ASP A 142 6.70 5.27 15.85
N ILE A 143 5.97 5.87 14.91
CA ILE A 143 6.52 6.90 14.00
C ILE A 143 7.03 8.15 14.75
N GLU A 144 6.42 8.48 15.89
CA GLU A 144 6.77 9.61 16.75
C GLU A 144 8.07 9.39 17.55
N LYS A 145 8.57 8.15 17.61
CA LYS A 145 9.76 7.76 18.38
C LYS A 145 11.06 7.84 17.56
N GLY A 146 11.09 8.66 16.50
CA GLY A 146 12.26 8.80 15.63
C GLY A 146 12.66 7.50 14.92
N THR A 147 11.70 6.63 14.63
CA THR A 147 11.96 5.30 14.06
C THR A 147 12.29 5.35 12.57
N VAL A 148 11.77 6.34 11.84
CA VAL A 148 12.00 6.54 10.40
C VAL A 148 12.61 7.90 10.11
N ASP A 149 13.27 8.01 8.96
CA ASP A 149 13.83 9.28 8.51
C ASP A 149 12.75 10.14 7.87
N PHE A 150 12.82 11.43 8.16
CA PHE A 150 11.95 12.45 7.62
C PHE A 150 12.72 13.36 6.66
N THR A 151 12.05 13.79 5.59
CA THR A 151 12.55 14.79 4.64
C THR A 151 11.64 16.01 4.67
N GLU A 152 12.12 17.15 4.17
CA GLU A 152 11.26 18.29 3.89
C GLU A 152 10.22 17.93 2.84
N ASN A 153 9.02 18.49 2.98
CA ASN A 153 7.96 18.39 1.97
C ASN A 153 8.28 19.30 0.77
N TYR A 154 7.38 19.33 -0.22
CA TYR A 154 7.62 20.01 -1.50
C TYR A 154 7.87 21.53 -1.41
N ASP A 155 7.47 22.20 -0.32
CA ASP A 155 7.65 23.63 -0.09
C ASP A 155 8.53 23.99 1.13
N GLY A 156 9.13 22.98 1.78
CA GLY A 156 9.99 23.16 2.96
C GLY A 156 9.26 23.58 4.24
N SER A 157 7.93 23.72 4.24
CA SER A 157 7.18 24.17 5.42
C SER A 157 6.95 23.06 6.45
N ARG A 158 7.05 21.79 6.04
CA ARG A 158 6.77 20.60 6.87
C ARG A 158 7.79 19.50 6.61
N LYS A 159 7.77 18.49 7.48
CA LYS A 159 8.50 17.25 7.28
C LYS A 159 7.55 16.10 6.99
N GLU A 160 7.96 15.19 6.11
CA GLU A 160 7.24 13.96 5.78
C GLU A 160 8.14 12.72 5.89
N PRO A 161 7.58 11.55 6.26
CA PRO A 161 8.35 10.33 6.39
C PRO A 161 8.74 9.79 5.01
N THR A 162 10.00 9.40 4.86
CA THR A 162 10.52 8.76 3.63
C THR A 162 9.97 7.33 3.45
N VAL A 163 9.71 6.66 4.57
CA VAL A 163 9.17 5.30 4.70
C VAL A 163 8.34 5.23 5.98
N LEU A 164 7.36 4.34 6.08
CA LEU A 164 6.63 4.09 7.33
C LEU A 164 7.30 3.02 8.20
N PRO A 165 7.07 3.03 9.53
CA PRO A 165 7.52 1.96 10.42
C PRO A 165 7.08 0.57 9.97
N SER A 166 5.84 0.43 9.47
CA SER A 166 5.31 -0.76 8.82
C SER A 166 5.57 -2.07 9.61
N PRO A 167 4.89 -2.30 10.75
CA PRO A 167 5.00 -3.57 11.47
C PRO A 167 4.48 -4.77 10.69
N LEU A 168 3.69 -4.54 9.63
CA LEU A 168 3.16 -5.56 8.73
C LEU A 168 3.94 -5.59 7.40
N PRO A 169 4.12 -6.76 6.76
CA PRO A 169 4.81 -6.90 5.46
C PRO A 169 3.94 -6.44 4.29
N GLN A 170 3.58 -5.15 4.29
CA GLN A 170 2.54 -4.56 3.45
C GLN A 170 2.71 -4.77 1.95
N LEU A 171 3.95 -4.81 1.44
CA LEU A 171 4.23 -5.01 0.02
C LEU A 171 3.63 -6.31 -0.52
N LEU A 172 3.86 -7.43 0.17
CA LEU A 172 3.30 -8.73 -0.19
C LEU A 172 1.89 -8.91 0.34
N LEU A 173 1.57 -8.30 1.49
CA LEU A 173 0.26 -8.43 2.12
C LEU A 173 -0.88 -7.93 1.20
N ASN A 174 -0.69 -6.76 0.61
CA ASN A 174 -1.70 -6.13 -0.26
C ASN A 174 -1.33 -6.14 -1.73
N GLY A 175 -0.08 -6.46 -2.07
CA GLY A 175 0.41 -6.34 -3.43
C GLY A 175 0.40 -4.89 -3.93
N THR A 176 0.78 -4.71 -5.18
CA THR A 176 0.74 -3.40 -5.85
C THR A 176 0.91 -3.55 -7.35
N LEU A 177 0.25 -2.68 -8.09
CA LEU A 177 0.48 -2.50 -9.52
C LEU A 177 1.03 -1.13 -9.78
N GLY A 178 1.97 -1.00 -10.70
CA GLY A 178 2.50 0.30 -11.11
C GLY A 178 3.13 0.26 -12.48
N ILE A 179 2.89 1.30 -13.27
CA ILE A 179 3.49 1.51 -14.58
C ILE A 179 4.39 2.74 -14.46
N ALA A 180 5.70 2.53 -14.61
CA ALA A 180 6.70 3.60 -14.58
C ALA A 180 7.24 3.83 -16.00
N VAL A 181 8.33 4.60 -16.12
CA VAL A 181 9.01 4.78 -17.41
C VAL A 181 9.96 3.61 -17.65
N GLY A 182 9.73 2.84 -18.72
CA GLY A 182 10.57 1.69 -19.11
C GLY A 182 10.44 0.45 -18.22
N MET A 183 9.60 0.47 -17.19
CA MET A 183 9.38 -0.65 -16.28
C MET A 183 7.98 -0.63 -15.68
N ALA A 184 7.56 -1.78 -15.15
CA ALA A 184 6.31 -1.92 -14.42
C ALA A 184 6.54 -2.83 -13.21
N THR A 185 5.61 -2.78 -12.25
CA THR A 185 5.54 -3.68 -11.10
C THR A 185 4.14 -4.28 -11.02
N SER A 186 4.09 -5.56 -10.68
CA SER A 186 2.86 -6.34 -10.59
C SER A 186 3.03 -7.40 -9.51
N ILE A 187 2.71 -7.02 -8.28
CA ILE A 187 2.89 -7.84 -7.08
C ILE A 187 1.51 -8.28 -6.61
N PRO A 188 1.22 -9.59 -6.56
CA PRO A 188 -0.05 -10.07 -6.06
C PRO A 188 -0.11 -10.00 -4.51
N PRO A 189 -1.31 -9.90 -3.92
CA PRO A 189 -1.49 -10.00 -2.47
C PRO A 189 -1.27 -11.43 -1.95
N ASN A 190 -0.92 -11.54 -0.67
CA ASN A 190 -0.66 -12.79 0.04
C ASN A 190 -1.35 -12.78 1.42
N ASN A 191 -1.52 -13.96 2.01
CA ASN A 191 -2.16 -14.13 3.30
C ASN A 191 -1.24 -13.66 4.45
N LEU A 192 -1.80 -12.91 5.42
CA LEU A 192 -1.03 -12.41 6.57
C LEU A 192 -0.39 -13.52 7.41
N GLY A 193 -1.15 -14.58 7.71
CA GLY A 193 -0.66 -15.69 8.54
C GLY A 193 0.52 -16.39 7.87
N GLU A 194 0.37 -16.70 6.58
CA GLU A 194 1.44 -17.34 5.80
C GLU A 194 2.71 -16.48 5.71
N LEU A 195 2.55 -15.16 5.53
CA LEU A 195 3.69 -14.23 5.53
C LEU A 195 4.37 -14.14 6.90
N VAL A 196 3.59 -14.12 8.00
CA VAL A 196 4.15 -14.09 9.35
C VAL A 196 4.91 -15.37 9.66
N ASP A 197 4.37 -16.54 9.31
CA ASP A 197 5.04 -17.83 9.49
C ASP A 197 6.39 -17.88 8.73
N ALA A 198 6.39 -17.40 7.48
CA ALA A 198 7.61 -17.30 6.68
C ALA A 198 8.63 -16.32 7.28
N LEU A 199 8.19 -15.17 7.80
CA LEU A 199 9.06 -14.20 8.47
C LEU A 199 9.69 -14.76 9.73
N VAL A 200 8.91 -15.44 10.57
CA VAL A 200 9.41 -16.09 11.79
C VAL A 200 10.47 -17.13 11.43
N TYR A 201 10.21 -17.94 10.40
CA TYR A 201 11.19 -18.90 9.90
C TYR A 201 12.48 -18.22 9.38
N LEU A 202 12.36 -17.14 8.61
CA LEU A 202 13.48 -16.40 8.04
C LEU A 202 14.36 -15.74 9.13
N ILE A 203 13.76 -15.25 10.21
CA ILE A 203 14.49 -14.69 11.36
C ILE A 203 15.41 -15.75 11.99
N GLY A 204 14.93 -17.00 12.12
CA GLY A 204 15.72 -18.12 12.60
C GLY A 204 16.71 -18.68 11.57
N ASN A 205 16.44 -18.49 10.28
CA ASN A 205 17.20 -19.04 9.16
C ASN A 205 17.51 -17.96 8.10
N PRO A 206 18.46 -17.04 8.34
CA PRO A 206 18.66 -15.87 7.47
C PRO A 206 19.11 -16.17 6.03
N LYS A 207 19.47 -17.43 5.73
CA LYS A 207 19.88 -17.90 4.39
C LYS A 207 18.81 -18.75 3.71
N ALA A 208 17.59 -18.80 4.26
CA ALA A 208 16.47 -19.54 3.68
C ALA A 208 16.23 -19.09 2.23
N THR A 209 16.04 -20.06 1.34
CA THR A 209 15.75 -19.76 -0.07
C THR A 209 14.26 -19.52 -0.26
N THR A 210 13.86 -19.13 -1.48
CA THR A 210 12.44 -18.99 -1.79
C THR A 210 11.71 -20.32 -1.60
N GLU A 211 12.33 -21.44 -1.97
CA GLU A 211 11.78 -22.80 -1.80
C GLU A 211 11.50 -23.14 -0.34
N ASP A 212 12.40 -22.77 0.58
CA ASP A 212 12.20 -22.97 2.01
C ASP A 212 10.99 -22.16 2.52
N LEU A 213 10.88 -20.90 2.10
CA LEU A 213 9.83 -19.98 2.52
C LEU A 213 8.46 -20.34 1.90
N PHE A 214 8.46 -20.96 0.72
CA PHE A 214 7.25 -21.40 0.01
C PHE A 214 6.58 -22.63 0.65
N GLN A 215 7.18 -23.20 1.69
CA GLN A 215 6.51 -24.16 2.57
C GLN A 215 5.43 -23.47 3.43
N PHE A 216 5.61 -22.18 3.71
CA PHE A 216 4.70 -21.34 4.49
C PHE A 216 3.81 -20.48 3.58
N VAL A 217 4.42 -19.75 2.63
CA VAL A 217 3.70 -18.94 1.63
C VAL A 217 3.25 -19.84 0.49
N LYS A 218 1.99 -20.26 0.49
CA LYS A 218 1.49 -21.27 -0.48
C LYS A 218 1.24 -20.68 -1.87
N GLY A 219 1.19 -19.36 -1.97
CA GLY A 219 0.97 -18.59 -3.19
C GLY A 219 0.18 -17.31 -2.89
N PRO A 220 -0.23 -16.56 -3.92
CA PRO A 220 -1.13 -15.43 -3.76
C PRO A 220 -2.45 -15.78 -3.05
N ASP A 221 -2.96 -14.83 -2.27
CA ASP A 221 -4.30 -14.86 -1.66
C ASP A 221 -5.06 -13.62 -2.11
N PHE A 222 -5.82 -13.75 -3.20
CA PHE A 222 -6.52 -12.63 -3.82
C PHE A 222 -7.77 -12.26 -3.03
N PRO A 223 -8.09 -10.96 -2.87
CA PRO A 223 -9.32 -10.52 -2.20
C PRO A 223 -10.60 -11.03 -2.85
N THR A 224 -10.59 -11.26 -4.17
CA THR A 224 -11.75 -11.78 -4.91
C THR A 224 -11.86 -13.31 -4.88
N GLY A 225 -10.97 -14.00 -4.15
CA GLY A 225 -10.91 -15.46 -4.14
C GLY A 225 -10.44 -16.03 -5.47
N GLY A 226 -11.14 -17.05 -5.93
CA GLY A 226 -10.82 -17.81 -7.13
C GLY A 226 -9.86 -18.97 -6.87
N ILE A 227 -9.40 -19.56 -7.96
CA ILE A 227 -8.55 -20.73 -7.97
C ILE A 227 -7.28 -20.41 -8.76
N ILE A 228 -6.12 -20.69 -8.16
CA ILE A 228 -4.83 -20.65 -8.84
C ILE A 228 -4.30 -22.07 -9.03
N TYR A 229 -3.58 -22.28 -10.12
CA TYR A 229 -3.02 -23.59 -10.48
C TYR A 229 -1.49 -23.56 -10.51
N ASN A 230 -0.91 -24.75 -10.63
CA ASN A 230 0.50 -24.96 -10.95
C ASN A 230 1.46 -24.38 -9.91
N LYS A 231 1.49 -24.98 -8.72
CA LYS A 231 2.35 -24.57 -7.60
C LYS A 231 3.83 -24.40 -8.00
N ALA A 232 4.34 -25.26 -8.90
CA ALA A 232 5.72 -25.19 -9.39
C ALA A 232 6.00 -23.90 -10.17
N GLU A 233 5.05 -23.43 -10.98
CA GLU A 233 5.16 -22.19 -11.76
C GLU A 233 5.04 -20.95 -10.85
N ILE A 234 4.17 -21.01 -9.84
CA ILE A 234 4.08 -19.95 -8.82
C ILE A 234 5.41 -19.84 -8.05
N LEU A 235 5.97 -20.99 -7.62
CA LEU A 235 7.26 -21.03 -6.94
C LEU A 235 8.37 -20.44 -7.83
N ALA A 236 8.43 -20.82 -9.10
CA ALA A 236 9.40 -20.26 -10.05
C ALA A 236 9.22 -18.74 -10.21
N ALA A 237 7.98 -18.26 -10.29
CA ALA A 237 7.67 -16.83 -10.39
C ALA A 237 8.14 -16.05 -9.15
N TYR A 238 7.91 -16.59 -7.95
CA TYR A 238 8.36 -15.99 -6.69
C TYR A 238 9.89 -16.07 -6.51
N SER A 239 10.54 -17.08 -7.09
CA SER A 239 12.00 -17.25 -7.00
C SER A 239 12.74 -16.31 -7.97
N GLN A 240 12.21 -16.13 -9.18
CA GLN A 240 12.80 -15.24 -10.20
C GLN A 240 12.29 -13.80 -10.10
N GLY A 241 11.24 -13.56 -9.32
CA GLY A 241 10.52 -12.29 -9.24
C GLY A 241 9.63 -11.99 -10.44
N LYS A 242 9.52 -12.90 -11.43
CA LYS A 242 8.67 -12.75 -12.61
C LYS A 242 8.10 -14.09 -13.05
N GLY A 243 6.83 -14.09 -13.45
CA GLY A 243 6.21 -15.26 -14.04
C GLY A 243 4.69 -15.17 -14.12
N PRO A 244 4.04 -16.03 -14.90
CA PRO A 244 2.59 -16.06 -15.00
C PRO A 244 1.97 -16.85 -13.84
N ILE A 245 0.77 -16.46 -13.43
CA ILE A 245 -0.10 -17.22 -12.51
C ILE A 245 -1.48 -17.29 -13.15
N ALA A 246 -1.92 -18.49 -13.53
CA ALA A 246 -3.26 -18.69 -14.05
C ALA A 246 -4.28 -18.60 -12.91
N MET A 247 -5.15 -17.59 -12.96
CA MET A 247 -6.28 -17.40 -12.06
C MET A 247 -7.56 -17.84 -12.76
N ARG A 248 -8.45 -18.52 -12.03
CA ARG A 248 -9.73 -18.99 -12.53
C ARG A 248 -10.83 -18.67 -11.53
N GLY A 249 -11.97 -18.18 -12.03
CA GLY A 249 -13.15 -17.98 -11.21
C GLY A 249 -13.73 -19.31 -10.72
N LYS A 250 -14.28 -19.30 -9.51
CA LYS A 250 -14.93 -20.47 -8.93
C LYS A 250 -16.32 -20.61 -9.50
N ALA A 251 -16.59 -21.76 -10.09
CA ALA A 251 -17.87 -22.08 -10.69
C ALA A 251 -18.28 -23.51 -10.39
N ASP A 252 -19.52 -23.70 -10.00
CA ASP A 252 -20.12 -24.99 -9.70
C ASP A 252 -21.23 -25.32 -10.71
N ILE A 253 -21.34 -26.60 -11.07
CA ILE A 253 -22.44 -27.11 -11.89
C ILE A 253 -23.44 -27.75 -10.94
N VAL A 254 -24.67 -27.22 -10.90
CA VAL A 254 -25.74 -27.74 -10.05
C VAL A 254 -26.93 -28.19 -10.88
N GLU A 255 -27.70 -29.13 -10.37
CA GLU A 255 -29.00 -29.50 -10.93
C GLU A 255 -30.10 -28.79 -10.15
N ASP A 256 -30.93 -28.00 -10.84
CA ASP A 256 -32.07 -27.33 -10.23
C ASP A 256 -33.14 -28.36 -9.83
N GLU A 257 -33.46 -28.43 -8.54
CA GLU A 257 -34.33 -29.45 -7.98
C GLU A 257 -35.76 -29.41 -8.55
N LYS A 258 -36.25 -28.23 -8.94
CA LYS A 258 -37.62 -27.99 -9.40
C LYS A 258 -37.79 -28.27 -10.89
N THR A 259 -36.80 -27.89 -11.69
CA THR A 259 -36.86 -27.96 -13.16
C THR A 259 -36.07 -29.13 -13.74
N LYS A 260 -35.24 -29.80 -12.93
CA LYS A 260 -34.32 -30.87 -13.35
C LYS A 260 -33.38 -30.44 -14.47
N LYS A 261 -33.05 -29.16 -14.52
CA LYS A 261 -32.13 -28.55 -15.50
C LYS A 261 -30.82 -28.23 -14.82
N PHE A 262 -29.73 -28.36 -15.55
CA PHE A 262 -28.42 -27.94 -15.05
C PHE A 262 -28.27 -26.42 -15.08
N GLN A 263 -27.50 -25.91 -14.13
CA GLN A 263 -27.06 -24.53 -14.05
C GLN A 263 -25.55 -24.48 -13.82
N ILE A 264 -24.89 -23.45 -14.34
CA ILE A 264 -23.52 -23.09 -13.95
C ILE A 264 -23.64 -21.85 -13.06
N ILE A 265 -23.08 -21.91 -11.85
CA ILE A 265 -23.11 -20.83 -10.87
C ILE A 265 -21.69 -20.39 -10.61
N ILE A 266 -21.37 -19.15 -10.93
CA ILE A 266 -20.08 -18.51 -10.63
C ILE A 266 -20.22 -17.74 -9.32
N THR A 267 -19.34 -18.01 -8.35
CA THR A 267 -19.35 -17.37 -7.02
C THR A 267 -18.12 -16.51 -6.73
N GLU A 268 -17.03 -16.70 -7.47
CA GLU A 268 -15.79 -15.94 -7.31
C GLU A 268 -15.19 -15.67 -8.70
N ILE A 269 -14.60 -14.49 -8.92
CA ILE A 269 -14.00 -14.10 -10.21
C ILE A 269 -12.51 -13.78 -10.04
N PRO A 270 -11.70 -13.89 -11.11
CA PRO A 270 -10.27 -13.56 -11.01
C PRO A 270 -10.01 -12.12 -10.56
N PHE A 271 -8.88 -11.90 -9.90
CA PHE A 271 -8.48 -10.58 -9.42
C PHE A 271 -8.39 -9.57 -10.56
N GLN A 272 -8.87 -8.34 -10.32
CA GLN A 272 -8.92 -7.23 -11.29
C GLN A 272 -9.75 -7.49 -12.55
N VAL A 273 -10.73 -8.38 -12.46
CA VAL A 273 -11.78 -8.52 -13.45
C VAL A 273 -12.99 -7.71 -13.01
N ASN A 274 -13.48 -6.86 -13.91
CA ASN A 274 -14.74 -6.14 -13.70
C ASN A 274 -15.91 -7.11 -13.95
N LYS A 275 -16.84 -7.22 -12.99
CA LYS A 275 -17.95 -8.18 -13.08
C LYS A 275 -18.91 -7.83 -14.22
N SER A 276 -19.37 -6.58 -14.33
CA SER A 276 -20.24 -6.11 -15.44
C SER A 276 -19.64 -6.42 -16.81
N SER A 277 -18.37 -6.05 -17.04
CA SER A 277 -17.68 -6.33 -18.31
C SER A 277 -17.54 -7.84 -18.57
N LEU A 278 -17.33 -8.65 -17.52
CA LEU A 278 -17.30 -10.10 -17.65
C LEU A 278 -18.67 -10.67 -18.05
N VAL A 279 -19.76 -10.14 -17.48
CA VAL A 279 -21.13 -10.53 -17.85
C VAL A 279 -21.46 -10.13 -19.29
N GLU A 280 -21.03 -8.94 -19.72
CA GLU A 280 -21.14 -8.49 -21.12
C GLU A 280 -20.36 -9.42 -22.07
N GLN A 281 -19.13 -9.81 -21.70
CA GLN A 281 -18.35 -10.79 -22.46
C GLN A 281 -19.12 -12.11 -22.59
N PHE A 282 -19.74 -12.60 -21.52
CA PHE A 282 -20.54 -13.83 -21.56
C PHE A 282 -21.72 -13.72 -22.53
N ALA A 283 -22.47 -12.62 -22.49
CA ALA A 283 -23.58 -12.36 -23.40
C ALA A 283 -23.11 -12.34 -24.86
N GLN A 284 -21.99 -11.67 -25.15
CA GLN A 284 -21.39 -11.62 -26.48
C GLN A 284 -20.97 -13.01 -26.96
N LEU A 285 -20.36 -13.83 -26.09
CA LEU A 285 -19.95 -15.19 -26.46
C LEU A 285 -21.13 -16.10 -26.82
N VAL A 286 -22.29 -15.91 -26.18
CA VAL A 286 -23.53 -16.62 -26.51
C VAL A 286 -24.12 -16.10 -27.82
N GLN A 287 -24.15 -14.78 -28.01
CA GLN A 287 -24.65 -14.15 -29.25
C GLN A 287 -23.82 -14.55 -30.48
N ASP A 288 -22.49 -14.59 -30.35
CA ASP A 288 -21.55 -15.02 -31.38
C ASP A 288 -21.56 -16.53 -31.65
N LYS A 289 -22.36 -17.31 -30.90
CA LYS A 289 -22.37 -18.79 -30.91
C LYS A 289 -21.01 -19.43 -30.62
N LYS A 290 -20.10 -18.70 -29.97
CA LYS A 290 -18.85 -19.29 -29.44
C LYS A 290 -19.16 -20.20 -28.25
N VAL A 291 -20.16 -19.84 -27.47
CA VAL A 291 -20.71 -20.65 -26.37
C VAL A 291 -22.16 -20.97 -26.71
N GLU A 292 -22.46 -22.25 -26.90
CA GLU A 292 -23.81 -22.74 -27.22
C GLU A 292 -24.37 -23.55 -26.04
N GLY A 293 -25.70 -23.68 -25.96
CA GLY A 293 -26.36 -24.45 -24.90
C GLY A 293 -26.69 -23.64 -23.64
N VAL A 294 -26.48 -22.33 -23.66
CA VAL A 294 -26.98 -21.39 -22.63
C VAL A 294 -28.38 -20.93 -23.03
N ARG A 295 -29.31 -20.97 -22.07
CA ARG A 295 -30.69 -20.47 -22.23
C ARG A 295 -30.81 -19.02 -21.78
N ASP A 296 -30.20 -18.71 -20.63
CA ASP A 296 -30.31 -17.41 -19.98
C ASP A 296 -29.06 -17.16 -19.11
N ILE A 297 -28.74 -15.88 -18.88
CA ILE A 297 -27.65 -15.43 -18.01
C ILE A 297 -28.23 -14.40 -17.04
N ARG A 298 -28.08 -14.65 -15.74
CA ARG A 298 -28.56 -13.74 -14.69
C ARG A 298 -27.44 -13.37 -13.74
N ASP A 299 -27.35 -12.09 -13.43
CA ASP A 299 -26.58 -11.62 -12.28
C ASP A 299 -27.51 -11.55 -11.06
N GLU A 300 -27.33 -12.50 -10.16
CA GLU A 300 -28.05 -12.61 -8.88
C GLU A 300 -27.16 -12.14 -7.72
N SER A 301 -26.10 -11.37 -8.00
CA SER A 301 -25.22 -10.84 -6.96
C SER A 301 -25.94 -9.81 -6.10
N ASP A 302 -25.70 -9.87 -4.81
CA ASP A 302 -26.25 -8.94 -3.82
C ASP A 302 -25.18 -8.49 -2.84
N LYS A 303 -25.59 -7.99 -1.66
CA LYS A 303 -24.65 -7.57 -0.61
C LYS A 303 -23.96 -8.74 0.08
N ASP A 304 -24.52 -9.95 -0.01
CA ASP A 304 -24.06 -11.14 0.68
C ASP A 304 -23.10 -11.98 -0.19
N GLY A 305 -23.06 -11.75 -1.51
CA GLY A 305 -22.01 -12.30 -2.36
C GLY A 305 -22.20 -12.13 -3.87
N LEU A 306 -21.15 -12.50 -4.60
CA LEU A 306 -21.17 -12.58 -6.06
C LEU A 306 -21.88 -13.87 -6.49
N ARG A 307 -22.83 -13.75 -7.42
CA ARG A 307 -23.56 -14.90 -7.96
C ARG A 307 -24.01 -14.65 -9.40
N VAL A 308 -23.30 -15.21 -10.36
CA VAL A 308 -23.70 -15.18 -11.79
C VAL A 308 -24.17 -16.57 -12.21
N VAL A 309 -25.41 -16.66 -12.68
CA VAL A 309 -26.09 -17.92 -13.00
C VAL A 309 -26.31 -18.04 -14.50
N PHE A 310 -25.91 -19.20 -15.04
CA PHE A 310 -26.22 -19.61 -16.40
C PHE A 310 -27.24 -20.74 -16.36
N ASP A 311 -28.43 -20.50 -16.91
CA ASP A 311 -29.39 -21.57 -17.14
C ASP A 311 -29.00 -22.33 -18.41
N MET A 312 -28.94 -23.66 -18.31
CA MET A 312 -28.58 -24.49 -19.45
C MET A 312 -29.83 -24.90 -20.25
N GLN A 313 -29.65 -25.10 -21.55
CA GLN A 313 -30.63 -25.81 -22.38
C GLN A 313 -30.67 -27.29 -22.00
N LYS A 314 -31.80 -27.97 -22.26
CA LYS A 314 -32.04 -29.35 -21.82
C LYS A 314 -30.98 -30.34 -22.30
N ASP A 315 -30.50 -30.15 -23.52
CA ASP A 315 -29.54 -31.05 -24.18
C ASP A 315 -28.09 -30.52 -24.13
N ALA A 316 -27.84 -29.46 -23.36
CA ALA A 316 -26.51 -28.87 -23.25
C ALA A 316 -25.63 -29.67 -22.29
N HIS A 317 -24.33 -29.74 -22.59
CA HIS A 317 -23.33 -30.33 -21.70
C HIS A 317 -22.65 -29.22 -20.86
N PRO A 318 -23.00 -29.06 -19.56
CA PRO A 318 -22.55 -27.91 -18.77
C PRO A 318 -21.03 -27.80 -18.65
N GLN A 319 -20.33 -28.94 -18.50
CA GLN A 319 -18.87 -28.95 -18.43
C GLN A 319 -18.20 -28.39 -19.70
N LYS A 320 -18.78 -28.65 -20.88
CA LYS A 320 -18.26 -28.15 -22.16
C LYS A 320 -18.45 -26.64 -22.27
N VAL A 321 -19.60 -26.13 -21.82
CA VAL A 321 -19.89 -24.70 -21.75
C VAL A 321 -18.95 -24.00 -20.78
N LEU A 322 -18.79 -24.53 -19.56
CA LEU A 322 -17.88 -23.98 -18.56
C LEU A 322 -16.43 -23.91 -19.06
N ASN A 323 -15.94 -24.98 -19.71
CA ASN A 323 -14.61 -24.98 -20.31
C ASN A 323 -14.44 -23.92 -21.42
N ARG A 324 -15.50 -23.63 -22.20
CA ARG A 324 -15.48 -22.56 -23.19
C ARG A 324 -15.52 -21.18 -22.53
N LEU A 325 -16.29 -21.00 -21.46
CA LEU A 325 -16.29 -19.76 -20.68
C LEU A 325 -14.88 -19.46 -20.16
N TYR A 326 -14.21 -20.43 -19.53
CA TYR A 326 -12.82 -20.26 -19.11
C TYR A 326 -11.86 -19.95 -20.27
N LYS A 327 -12.07 -20.51 -21.45
CA LYS A 327 -11.16 -20.31 -22.58
C LYS A 327 -11.34 -18.95 -23.27
N PHE A 328 -12.55 -18.42 -23.32
CA PHE A 328 -12.92 -17.30 -24.19
C PHE A 328 -13.38 -16.03 -23.44
N SER A 329 -13.32 -16.02 -22.10
CA SER A 329 -13.65 -14.86 -21.28
C SER A 329 -12.60 -14.65 -20.19
N ASP A 330 -12.68 -13.52 -19.51
CA ASP A 330 -11.86 -13.21 -18.34
C ASP A 330 -12.22 -14.06 -17.09
N LEU A 331 -13.13 -15.03 -17.19
CA LEU A 331 -13.40 -16.00 -16.12
C LEU A 331 -12.16 -16.87 -15.81
N GLN A 332 -11.23 -16.99 -16.76
CA GLN A 332 -9.87 -17.42 -16.49
C GLN A 332 -8.89 -16.40 -17.06
N LYS A 333 -8.00 -15.87 -16.23
CA LYS A 333 -7.07 -14.80 -16.60
C LYS A 333 -5.69 -15.05 -16.00
N THR A 334 -4.64 -14.68 -16.72
CA THR A 334 -3.27 -14.81 -16.22
C THR A 334 -2.85 -13.52 -15.52
N PHE A 335 -2.42 -13.64 -14.26
CA PHE A 335 -1.71 -12.58 -13.55
C PHE A 335 -0.23 -12.68 -13.87
N HIS A 336 0.35 -11.65 -14.48
CA HIS A 336 1.78 -11.61 -14.76
C HIS A 336 2.50 -10.97 -13.58
N VAL A 337 3.12 -11.80 -12.74
CA VAL A 337 3.92 -11.36 -11.60
C VAL A 337 5.18 -10.65 -12.10
N ASN A 338 5.46 -9.52 -11.46
CA ASN A 338 6.71 -8.79 -11.58
C ASN A 338 6.98 -8.08 -10.25
N LEU A 339 7.77 -8.73 -9.39
CA LEU A 339 8.15 -8.32 -8.04
C LEU A 339 9.21 -7.21 -8.09
N LEU A 340 8.84 -6.07 -8.66
CA LEU A 340 9.73 -4.91 -8.83
C LEU A 340 9.42 -3.83 -7.79
N ALA A 341 10.42 -3.46 -7.00
CA ALA A 341 10.29 -2.45 -5.95
C ALA A 341 11.57 -1.60 -5.83
N LEU A 342 11.47 -0.47 -5.14
CA LEU A 342 12.61 0.39 -4.82
C LEU A 342 13.33 -0.16 -3.58
N VAL A 343 14.60 -0.50 -3.76
CA VAL A 343 15.52 -0.80 -2.65
C VAL A 343 16.21 0.50 -2.22
N ASP A 344 16.25 0.72 -0.91
CA ASP A 344 16.76 1.96 -0.28
C ASP A 344 16.10 3.25 -0.83
N GLY A 345 14.86 3.13 -1.29
CA GLY A 345 14.04 4.25 -1.76
C GLY A 345 14.39 4.79 -3.15
N ILE A 346 15.43 4.30 -3.83
CA ILE A 346 15.90 4.88 -5.11
C ILE A 346 16.11 3.83 -6.19
N GLN A 347 16.63 2.65 -5.85
CA GLN A 347 17.08 1.68 -6.86
C GLN A 347 15.97 0.68 -7.21
N PRO A 348 15.38 0.72 -8.42
CA PRO A 348 14.42 -0.29 -8.84
C PRO A 348 15.11 -1.65 -9.05
N LYS A 349 14.62 -2.69 -8.39
CA LYS A 349 15.10 -4.07 -8.55
C LYS A 349 13.94 -5.04 -8.68
N VAL A 350 14.14 -6.06 -9.52
CA VAL A 350 13.33 -7.28 -9.48
C VAL A 350 13.86 -8.14 -8.35
N LEU A 351 12.97 -8.55 -7.45
CA LEU A 351 13.30 -9.23 -6.20
C LEU A 351 12.63 -10.60 -6.15
N SER A 352 13.27 -11.57 -5.50
CA SER A 352 12.61 -12.82 -5.12
C SER A 352 11.75 -12.63 -3.86
N LEU A 353 10.94 -13.64 -3.51
CA LEU A 353 10.23 -13.68 -2.23
C LEU A 353 11.18 -13.54 -1.05
N ALA A 354 12.30 -14.27 -1.07
CA ALA A 354 13.31 -14.24 -0.03
C ALA A 354 13.93 -12.86 0.11
N ASP A 355 14.22 -12.18 -1.01
CA ASP A 355 14.78 -10.82 -0.98
C ASP A 355 13.81 -9.81 -0.36
N ILE A 356 12.53 -9.86 -0.74
CA ILE A 356 11.51 -8.94 -0.20
C ILE A 356 11.35 -9.14 1.31
N LEU A 357 11.22 -10.39 1.76
CA LEU A 357 11.08 -10.70 3.19
C LEU A 357 12.36 -10.35 3.95
N GLY A 358 13.54 -10.55 3.37
CA GLY A 358 14.82 -10.15 3.94
C GLY A 358 14.92 -8.64 4.16
N HIS A 359 14.60 -7.85 3.12
CA HIS A 359 14.56 -6.40 3.22
C HIS A 359 13.55 -5.91 4.26
N PHE A 360 12.40 -6.57 4.38
CA PHE A 360 11.42 -6.26 5.42
C PHE A 360 11.95 -6.56 6.83
N VAL A 361 12.59 -7.71 7.06
CA VAL A 361 13.21 -8.06 8.35
C VAL A 361 14.29 -7.04 8.74
N ASP A 362 15.14 -6.63 7.80
CA ASP A 362 16.17 -5.62 8.05
C ASP A 362 15.57 -4.25 8.38
N HIS A 363 14.48 -3.88 7.70
CA HIS A 363 13.70 -2.70 8.05
C HIS A 363 13.19 -2.78 9.49
N ARG A 364 12.50 -3.87 9.85
CA ARG A 364 11.97 -4.06 11.21
C ARG A 364 13.07 -4.05 12.27
N ARG A 365 14.24 -4.63 11.99
CA ARG A 365 15.40 -4.55 12.89
C ARG A 365 15.81 -3.10 13.14
N ARG A 366 15.93 -2.27 12.09
CA ARG A 366 16.27 -0.84 12.23
C ARG A 366 15.21 -0.07 13.04
N ILE A 367 13.93 -0.31 12.78
CA ILE A 367 12.82 0.31 13.52
C ILE A 367 12.90 -0.02 15.01
N ILE A 368 13.06 -1.30 15.36
CA ILE A 368 13.10 -1.74 16.77
C ILE A 368 14.32 -1.14 17.49
N VAL A 369 15.49 -1.13 16.85
CA VAL A 369 16.71 -0.54 17.43
C VAL A 369 16.53 0.96 17.68
N ARG A 370 16.00 1.72 16.71
CA ARG A 370 15.76 3.15 16.87
C ARG A 370 14.74 3.44 17.96
N ARG A 371 13.65 2.65 18.04
CA ARG A 371 12.67 2.75 19.12
C ARG A 371 13.31 2.52 20.48
N ALA A 372 14.10 1.46 20.63
CA ALA A 372 14.79 1.16 21.89
C ALA A 372 15.77 2.26 22.28
N GLN A 373 16.48 2.85 21.32
CA GLN A 373 17.37 3.99 21.56
C GLN A 373 16.60 5.24 22.01
N PHE A 374 15.46 5.52 21.40
CA PHE A 374 14.58 6.63 21.79
C PHE A 374 14.05 6.44 23.22
N GLU A 375 13.53 5.25 23.53
CA GLU A 375 13.01 4.93 24.86
C GLU A 375 14.12 4.97 25.92
N LEU A 376 15.33 4.48 25.60
CA LEU A 376 16.50 4.57 26.47
C LEU A 376 16.92 6.03 26.73
N ALA A 377 16.94 6.87 25.69
CA ALA A 377 17.29 8.28 25.83
C ALA A 377 16.31 9.01 26.75
N LYS A 378 15.00 8.80 26.53
CA LYS A 378 13.93 9.38 27.37
C LYS A 378 13.98 8.85 28.80
N ALA A 379 14.28 7.57 28.99
CA ALA A 379 14.44 6.98 30.32
C ALA A 379 15.64 7.60 31.07
N LYS A 380 16.79 7.77 30.41
CA LYS A 380 17.98 8.42 30.98
C LYS A 380 17.74 9.90 31.31
N GLU A 381 17.06 10.63 30.43
CA GLU A 381 16.67 12.02 30.71
C GLU A 381 15.78 12.09 31.96
N ARG A 382 14.82 11.16 32.08
CA ARG A 382 13.94 11.10 33.24
C ARG A 382 14.68 10.69 34.52
N GLU A 383 15.56 9.69 34.45
CA GLU A 383 16.43 9.27 35.54
C GLU A 383 17.26 10.44 36.05
N HIS A 384 17.88 11.19 35.14
CA HIS A 384 18.68 12.36 35.46
C HIS A 384 17.89 13.46 36.20
N ILE A 385 16.68 13.76 35.75
CA ILE A 385 15.77 14.69 36.46
C ILE A 385 15.41 14.15 37.86
N LEU A 386 15.13 12.85 37.99
CA LEU A 386 14.78 12.24 39.27
C LEU A 386 15.94 12.25 40.26
N GLU A 387 17.18 12.04 39.80
CA GLU A 387 18.38 12.20 40.64
C GLU A 387 18.50 13.63 41.18
N GLY A 388 18.27 14.64 40.34
CA GLY A 388 18.25 16.03 40.75
C GLY A 388 17.17 16.32 41.80
N LEU A 389 15.94 15.86 41.54
CA LEU A 389 14.83 15.98 42.49
C LEU A 389 15.11 15.26 43.81
N HIS A 390 15.70 14.08 43.78
CA HIS A 390 16.05 13.32 44.98
C HIS A 390 17.08 14.08 45.84
N LYS A 391 18.13 14.64 45.21
CA LYS A 391 19.12 15.49 45.90
C LYS A 391 18.48 16.73 46.53
N CYS A 392 17.58 17.38 45.81
CA CYS A 392 16.86 18.56 46.30
C CYS A 392 15.90 18.24 47.44
N LEU A 393 15.15 17.14 47.35
CA LEU A 393 14.23 16.70 48.40
C LEU A 393 14.96 16.35 49.70
N GLY A 394 16.16 15.77 49.60
CA GLY A 394 17.02 15.52 50.77
C GLY A 394 17.50 16.80 51.47
N ASN A 395 17.43 17.97 50.81
CA ASN A 395 17.93 19.26 51.30
C ASN A 395 16.90 20.39 51.10
N ILE A 396 15.60 20.08 51.28
CA ILE A 396 14.50 20.97 50.85
C ILE A 396 14.57 22.38 51.46
N ASP A 397 14.95 22.51 52.73
CA ASP A 397 15.03 23.81 53.40
C ASP A 397 16.12 24.70 52.79
N GLU A 398 17.25 24.10 52.40
CA GLU A 398 18.35 24.81 51.75
C GLU A 398 17.99 25.23 50.33
N VAL A 399 17.29 24.36 49.59
CA VAL A 399 16.73 24.68 48.27
C VAL A 399 15.79 25.88 48.36
N ILE A 400 14.85 25.88 49.31
CA ILE A 400 13.90 26.98 49.52
C ILE A 400 14.64 28.27 49.88
N LYS A 401 15.68 28.19 50.73
CA LYS A 401 16.48 29.35 51.13
C LYS A 401 17.23 29.96 49.95
N ILE A 402 17.83 29.14 49.09
CA ILE A 402 18.53 29.60 47.88
C ILE A 402 17.54 30.30 46.93
N ILE A 403 16.37 29.69 46.69
CA ILE A 403 15.36 30.28 45.82
C ILE A 403 14.84 31.61 46.38
N LYS A 404 14.57 31.70 47.69
CA LYS A 404 14.08 32.94 48.33
C LYS A 404 15.11 34.08 48.33
N ASN A 405 16.40 33.75 48.39
CA ASN A 405 17.48 34.73 48.44
C ASN A 405 17.98 35.15 47.05
N SER A 406 17.55 34.48 45.99
CA SER A 406 17.93 34.83 44.62
C SER A 406 17.08 35.98 44.08
N ALA A 407 17.71 36.85 43.29
CA ALA A 407 17.07 38.05 42.77
C ALA A 407 16.04 37.77 41.66
N ASN A 408 16.25 36.69 40.90
CA ASN A 408 15.37 36.26 39.81
C ASN A 408 15.53 34.75 39.54
N ARG A 409 14.78 34.23 38.55
CA ARG A 409 14.76 32.80 38.20
C ARG A 409 16.11 32.29 37.69
N GLU A 410 16.82 33.08 36.88
CA GLU A 410 18.11 32.71 36.29
C GLU A 410 19.18 32.60 37.38
N ASP A 411 19.21 33.55 38.31
CA ASP A 411 20.09 33.54 39.46
C ASP A 411 19.80 32.35 40.39
N ALA A 412 18.51 32.05 40.64
CA ALA A 412 18.11 30.87 41.41
C ALA A 412 18.58 29.57 40.74
N GLN A 413 18.42 29.45 39.42
CA GLN A 413 18.85 28.28 38.66
C GLN A 413 20.37 28.09 38.77
N GLN A 414 21.16 29.14 38.53
CA GLN A 414 22.62 29.09 38.62
C GLN A 414 23.11 28.74 40.02
N ASN A 415 22.46 29.29 41.06
CA ASN A 415 22.82 29.00 42.45
C ASN A 415 22.48 27.57 42.84
N LEU A 416 21.34 27.02 42.39
CA LEU A 416 20.97 25.62 42.59
C LEU A 416 21.94 24.67 41.86
N MET A 417 22.28 24.97 40.60
CA MET A 417 23.26 24.21 39.81
C MET A 417 24.62 24.17 40.50
N LYS A 418 25.14 25.32 40.95
CA LYS A 418 26.43 25.40 41.64
C LYS A 418 26.40 24.67 42.98
N ARG A 419 25.33 24.84 43.78
CA ARG A 419 25.26 24.28 45.13
C ARG A 419 25.09 22.77 45.12
N PHE A 420 24.17 22.26 44.32
CA PHE A 420 23.78 20.84 44.31
C PHE A 420 24.40 20.05 43.15
N ARG A 421 25.29 20.68 42.37
CA ARG A 421 25.95 20.10 41.18
C ARG A 421 24.90 19.54 40.20
N LEU A 422 23.86 20.30 39.96
CA LEU A 422 22.79 19.96 39.03
C LEU A 422 23.16 20.43 37.62
N SER A 423 22.61 19.75 36.62
CA SER A 423 22.55 20.26 35.26
C SER A 423 21.55 21.41 35.13
N GLU A 424 21.50 21.97 33.93
CA GLU A 424 20.47 22.94 33.56
C GLU A 424 19.05 22.35 33.53
N ILE A 425 18.90 21.12 33.02
CA ILE A 425 17.64 20.37 32.97
C ILE A 425 17.22 19.79 34.31
#